data_AF-A0A2E9BV20-F1
#
_entry.id   AF-A0A2E9BV20-F1
#
_cell.length_a   1.000
_cell.length_b   1.000
_cell.length_c   1.000
_cell.angle_alpha   90.00
_cell.angle_beta   90.00
_cell.angle_gamma   90.00
#
_symmetry.space_group_name_H-M   'P 1'
#
loop_
_entity.id
_entity.type
_entity.pdbx_description
1 polymer ?
#
loop_
_entity_poly.entity_id
_entity_poly.type
_entity_poly.pdbx_seq_one_letter_code
_entity_poly.pdbx_strand_id
1 'polypeptide(L)'
;MSAPLPAPALIDSIYREHHGWLLGWFLRRLSGSSQAADLAHDTFVRLITSRELAQVREPRAFLRTLAHGVIVNHWRRADVERAWAEAVAAQPELLAPSPEERMIAVEMLCRIDAMLNTLSDKARKAFLLSQIDGRTYAEIALELGVSDRMVKKYMAQAMLQCLLLAQEP
;
A
#
# COMPACT_ATOMS: atom_id res chain seq x y z
N MET A 1 -20.22 -8.20 -30.07
CA MET A 1 -20.98 -9.41 -30.46
C MET A 1 -20.74 -10.47 -29.40
N SER A 2 -21.72 -10.73 -28.54
CA SER A 2 -21.64 -11.77 -27.50
C SER A 2 -21.94 -13.13 -28.13
N ALA A 3 -21.02 -14.08 -27.99
CA ALA A 3 -21.25 -15.47 -28.36
C ALA A 3 -22.35 -16.07 -27.45
N PRO A 4 -23.20 -16.98 -27.96
CA PRO A 4 -24.25 -17.59 -27.16
C PRO A 4 -23.63 -18.37 -25.99
N LEU A 5 -24.24 -18.23 -24.81
CA LEU A 5 -23.88 -19.03 -23.64
C LEU A 5 -24.08 -20.52 -23.97
N PRO A 6 -23.23 -21.42 -23.45
CA PRO A 6 -23.39 -22.85 -23.67
C PRO A 6 -24.75 -23.35 -23.16
N ALA A 7 -25.29 -24.37 -23.82
CA ALA A 7 -26.63 -24.89 -23.51
C ALA A 7 -26.72 -25.30 -22.02
N PRO A 8 -27.73 -24.81 -21.26
CA PRO A 8 -27.87 -25.10 -19.82
C PRO A 8 -27.83 -26.59 -19.46
N ALA A 9 -28.34 -27.46 -20.34
CA ALA A 9 -28.34 -28.92 -20.14
C ALA A 9 -26.92 -29.53 -20.15
N LEU A 10 -26.00 -29.00 -20.96
CA LEU A 10 -24.60 -29.47 -21.00
C LEU A 10 -23.87 -29.12 -19.70
N ILE A 11 -24.11 -27.91 -19.19
CA ILE A 11 -23.53 -27.47 -17.92
C ILE A 11 -24.05 -28.32 -16.76
N ASP A 12 -25.36 -28.61 -16.71
CA ASP A 12 -25.97 -29.44 -15.66
C ASP A 12 -25.38 -30.87 -15.65
N SER A 13 -25.21 -31.50 -16.81
CA SER A 13 -24.54 -32.80 -16.92
C SER A 13 -23.11 -32.76 -16.38
N ILE A 14 -22.29 -31.80 -16.84
CA ILE A 14 -20.89 -31.67 -16.40
C ILE A 14 -20.83 -31.41 -14.88
N TYR A 15 -21.73 -30.59 -14.34
CA TYR A 15 -21.80 -30.31 -12.91
C TYR A 15 -22.11 -31.58 -12.10
N ARG A 16 -23.20 -32.28 -12.42
CA ARG A 16 -23.61 -33.50 -11.72
C ARG A 16 -22.53 -34.59 -11.77
N GLU A 17 -21.88 -34.75 -12.91
CA GLU A 17 -20.89 -35.81 -13.12
C GLU A 17 -19.51 -35.52 -12.54
N HIS A 18 -19.12 -34.24 -12.40
CA HIS A 18 -17.74 -33.88 -12.08
C HIS A 18 -17.55 -33.00 -10.85
N HIS A 19 -18.61 -32.44 -10.27
CA HIS A 19 -18.51 -31.61 -9.06
C HIS A 19 -17.84 -32.34 -7.90
N GLY A 20 -18.27 -33.58 -7.57
CA GLY A 20 -17.68 -34.34 -6.46
C GLY A 20 -16.20 -34.69 -6.67
N TRP A 21 -15.83 -35.02 -7.91
CA TRP A 21 -14.43 -35.26 -8.27
C TRP A 21 -13.59 -33.98 -8.12
N LEU A 22 -14.11 -32.85 -8.58
CA LEU A 22 -13.42 -31.56 -8.54
C LEU A 22 -13.27 -31.06 -7.10
N LEU A 23 -14.33 -31.18 -6.29
CA LEU A 23 -14.28 -30.88 -4.85
C LEU A 23 -13.22 -31.74 -4.15
N GLY A 24 -13.21 -33.05 -4.41
CA GLY A 24 -12.18 -33.94 -3.86
C GLY A 24 -10.76 -33.58 -4.31
N TRP A 25 -10.61 -33.05 -5.53
CA TRP A 25 -9.33 -32.54 -6.03
C TRP A 25 -8.87 -31.29 -5.27
N PHE A 26 -9.77 -30.34 -5.01
CA PHE A 26 -9.46 -29.16 -4.20
C PHE A 26 -9.17 -29.51 -2.74
N LEU A 27 -9.97 -30.39 -2.12
CA LEU A 27 -9.76 -30.83 -0.74
C LEU A 27 -8.37 -31.44 -0.53
N ARG A 28 -7.87 -32.25 -1.49
CA ARG A 28 -6.51 -32.79 -1.43
C ARG A 28 -5.42 -31.71 -1.57
N ARG A 29 -5.66 -30.68 -2.39
CA ARG A 29 -4.69 -29.59 -2.62
C ARG A 29 -4.66 -28.55 -1.50
N LEU A 30 -5.76 -28.41 -0.76
CA LEU A 30 -5.94 -27.42 0.30
C LEU A 30 -5.97 -28.07 1.70
N SER A 31 -5.53 -29.32 1.81
CA SER A 31 -5.49 -30.09 3.07
C SER A 31 -6.79 -30.06 3.87
N GLY A 32 -7.94 -30.18 3.18
CA GLY A 32 -9.26 -30.19 3.81
C GLY A 32 -9.84 -28.81 4.17
N SER A 33 -9.26 -27.71 3.66
CA SER A 33 -9.80 -26.35 3.86
C SER A 33 -11.26 -26.23 3.43
N SER A 34 -12.05 -25.48 4.21
CA SER A 34 -13.43 -25.11 3.89
C SER A 34 -13.56 -24.37 2.55
N GLN A 35 -12.49 -23.69 2.12
CA GLN A 35 -12.42 -22.95 0.86
C GLN A 35 -12.44 -23.83 -0.39
N ALA A 36 -12.29 -25.16 -0.23
CA ALA A 36 -12.36 -26.10 -1.35
C ALA A 36 -13.72 -26.06 -2.08
N ALA A 37 -14.82 -25.87 -1.34
CA ALA A 37 -16.16 -25.76 -1.91
C ALA A 37 -16.30 -24.48 -2.76
N ASP A 38 -15.79 -23.36 -2.25
CA ASP A 38 -15.84 -22.07 -2.94
C ASP A 38 -15.00 -22.09 -4.22
N LEU A 39 -13.79 -22.66 -4.18
CA LEU A 39 -12.94 -22.76 -5.37
C LEU A 39 -13.50 -23.74 -6.41
N ALA A 40 -14.20 -24.80 -5.96
CA ALA A 40 -14.95 -25.66 -6.87
C ALA A 40 -16.10 -24.89 -7.53
N HIS A 41 -16.85 -24.08 -6.76
CA HIS A 41 -17.90 -23.22 -7.28
C HIS A 41 -17.36 -22.21 -8.31
N ASP A 42 -16.29 -21.48 -7.98
CA ASP A 42 -15.63 -20.52 -8.87
C ASP A 42 -15.19 -21.16 -10.19
N THR A 43 -14.74 -22.42 -10.13
CA THR A 43 -14.38 -23.18 -11.34
C THR A 43 -15.59 -23.39 -12.24
N PHE A 44 -16.76 -23.71 -11.69
CA PHE A 44 -18.00 -23.84 -12.45
C PHE A 44 -18.55 -22.50 -12.93
N VAL A 45 -18.39 -21.41 -12.18
CA VAL A 45 -18.71 -20.06 -12.66
C VAL A 45 -17.86 -19.71 -13.89
N ARG A 46 -16.56 -20.05 -13.88
CA ARG A 46 -15.68 -19.90 -15.05
C ARG A 46 -16.08 -20.82 -16.20
N LEU A 47 -16.57 -22.02 -15.92
CA LEU A 47 -17.11 -22.93 -16.93
C LEU A 47 -18.32 -22.32 -17.65
N ILE A 48 -19.29 -21.78 -16.90
CA ILE A 48 -20.52 -21.17 -17.43
C ILE A 48 -20.20 -19.96 -18.32
N THR A 49 -19.19 -19.19 -17.94
CA THR A 49 -18.77 -17.99 -18.69
C THR A 49 -17.78 -18.31 -19.82
N SER A 50 -17.34 -19.57 -19.97
CA SER A 50 -16.42 -19.98 -21.01
C SER A 50 -17.13 -20.16 -22.36
N ARG A 51 -16.55 -19.55 -23.39
CA ARG A 51 -17.01 -19.67 -24.79
C ARG A 51 -16.57 -20.97 -25.46
N GLU A 52 -15.61 -21.67 -24.87
CA GLU A 52 -15.00 -22.88 -25.45
C GLU A 52 -15.75 -24.15 -25.04
N LEU A 53 -16.72 -24.06 -24.11
CA LEU A 53 -17.39 -25.22 -23.54
C LEU A 53 -18.05 -26.12 -24.61
N ALA A 54 -18.61 -25.54 -25.67
CA ALA A 54 -19.23 -26.28 -26.76
C ALA A 54 -18.24 -27.15 -27.57
N GLN A 55 -16.94 -26.90 -27.45
CA GLN A 55 -15.88 -27.63 -28.15
C GLN A 55 -15.13 -28.60 -27.23
N VAL A 56 -15.49 -28.66 -25.94
CA VAL A 56 -14.81 -29.49 -24.94
C VAL A 56 -15.15 -30.97 -25.18
N ARG A 57 -14.14 -31.74 -25.59
CA ARG A 57 -14.23 -33.20 -25.72
C ARG A 57 -13.92 -33.94 -24.42
N GLU A 58 -13.12 -33.33 -23.55
CA GLU A 58 -12.68 -33.91 -22.28
C GLU A 58 -13.02 -32.95 -21.11
N PRO A 59 -14.23 -33.05 -20.52
CA PRO A 59 -14.69 -32.12 -19.50
C PRO A 59 -13.80 -32.07 -18.26
N ARG A 60 -13.28 -33.21 -17.80
CA ARG A 60 -12.37 -33.26 -16.64
C ARG A 60 -11.04 -32.56 -16.89
N ALA A 61 -10.46 -32.71 -18.09
CA ALA A 61 -9.22 -32.04 -18.44
C ALA A 61 -9.43 -30.52 -18.48
N PHE A 62 -10.54 -30.09 -19.08
CA PHE A 62 -10.92 -28.67 -19.13
C PHE A 62 -11.15 -28.08 -17.73
N LEU A 63 -11.93 -28.75 -16.88
CA LEU A 63 -12.16 -28.36 -15.49
C LEU A 63 -10.87 -28.27 -14.69
N ARG A 64 -9.91 -29.19 -14.91
CA ARG A 64 -8.61 -29.15 -14.24
C ARG A 64 -7.81 -27.90 -14.63
N THR A 65 -7.85 -27.50 -15.89
CA THR A 65 -7.19 -26.26 -16.36
C THR A 65 -7.79 -25.03 -15.69
N LEU A 66 -9.13 -24.94 -15.66
CA LEU A 66 -9.82 -23.85 -14.98
C LEU A 66 -9.52 -23.84 -13.48
N ALA A 67 -9.59 -24.99 -12.83
CA ALA A 67 -9.32 -25.16 -11.41
C ALA A 67 -7.88 -24.80 -11.03
N HIS A 68 -6.93 -25.08 -11.92
CA HIS A 68 -5.54 -24.67 -11.73
C HIS A 68 -5.40 -23.14 -11.74
N GLY A 69 -6.05 -22.45 -12.68
CA GLY A 69 -6.06 -20.99 -12.67
C GLY A 69 -6.76 -20.39 -11.45
N VAL A 70 -7.82 -21.04 -10.95
CA VAL A 70 -8.53 -20.64 -9.72
C VAL A 70 -7.60 -20.77 -8.50
N ILE A 71 -6.97 -21.94 -8.32
CA ILE A 71 -6.13 -22.19 -7.14
C ILE A 71 -4.85 -21.33 -7.14
N VAL A 72 -4.24 -21.09 -8.30
CA VAL A 72 -3.06 -20.21 -8.41
C VAL A 72 -3.43 -18.78 -8.01
N ASN A 73 -4.57 -18.26 -8.47
CA ASN A 73 -5.00 -16.93 -8.08
C ASN A 73 -5.36 -16.85 -6.59
N HIS A 74 -5.92 -17.91 -6.01
CA HIS A 74 -6.17 -18.00 -4.58
C HIS A 74 -4.87 -17.89 -3.77
N TRP A 75 -3.84 -18.68 -4.08
CA TRP A 75 -2.55 -18.60 -3.39
C TRP A 75 -1.87 -17.24 -3.56
N ARG A 76 -1.90 -16.68 -4.77
CA ARG A 76 -1.35 -15.35 -5.04
C ARG A 76 -2.01 -14.27 -4.17
N ARG A 77 -3.33 -14.34 -3.95
CA ARG A 77 -4.04 -13.42 -3.06
C ARG A 77 -3.62 -13.65 -1.60
N ALA A 78 -3.60 -14.91 -1.15
CA ALA A 78 -3.20 -15.26 0.21
C ALA A 78 -1.76 -14.81 0.52
N ASP A 79 -0.84 -14.87 -0.44
CA ASP A 79 0.53 -14.38 -0.26
C ASP A 79 0.60 -12.86 -0.10
N VAL A 80 -0.19 -12.09 -0.86
CA VAL A 80 -0.28 -10.64 -0.68
C VAL A 80 -0.89 -10.28 0.66
N GLU A 81 -1.97 -10.95 1.05
CA GLU A 81 -2.62 -10.73 2.35
C GLU A 81 -1.68 -11.06 3.51
N ARG A 82 -0.90 -12.14 3.40
CA ARG A 82 0.10 -12.52 4.40
C ARG A 82 1.22 -11.48 4.48
N ALA A 83 1.81 -11.10 3.33
CA ALA A 83 2.87 -10.11 3.29
C ALA A 83 2.40 -8.75 3.85
N TRP A 84 1.14 -8.37 3.58
CA TRP A 84 0.54 -7.17 4.15
C TRP A 84 0.36 -7.30 5.67
N ALA A 85 -0.19 -8.41 6.16
CA ALA A 85 -0.37 -8.64 7.58
C ALA A 85 0.99 -8.63 8.32
N GLU A 86 2.02 -9.24 7.74
CA GLU A 86 3.39 -9.19 8.26
C GLU A 86 3.94 -7.77 8.29
N ALA A 87 3.74 -6.98 7.22
CA ALA A 87 4.17 -5.58 7.17
C ALA A 87 3.45 -4.70 8.19
N VAL A 88 2.16 -4.94 8.46
CA VAL A 88 1.40 -4.24 9.49
C VAL A 88 1.85 -4.66 10.89
N ALA A 89 2.05 -5.95 11.13
CA ALA A 89 2.52 -6.47 12.41
C ALA A 89 3.97 -6.02 12.74
N ALA A 90 4.79 -5.79 11.72
CA ALA A 90 6.15 -5.28 11.86
C ALA A 90 6.22 -3.76 12.10
N GLN A 91 5.10 -3.03 11.94
CA GLN A 91 5.10 -1.61 12.28
C GLN A 91 5.18 -1.45 13.80
N PRO A 92 6.04 -0.54 14.29
CA PRO A 92 5.99 -0.17 15.69
C PRO A 92 4.57 0.32 16.01
N GLU A 93 4.06 -0.05 17.17
CA GLU A 93 2.77 0.42 17.64
C GLU A 93 2.76 1.95 17.55
N LEU A 94 1.83 2.51 16.76
CA LEU A 94 1.65 3.95 16.62
C LEU A 94 1.11 4.47 17.95
N LEU A 95 2.01 4.62 18.92
CA LEU A 95 1.74 5.32 20.17
C LEU A 95 1.52 6.78 19.78
N ALA A 96 0.25 7.19 19.80
CA ALA A 96 -0.06 8.61 19.71
C ALA A 96 0.62 9.30 20.90
N PRO A 97 1.35 10.41 20.67
CA PRO A 97 1.96 11.14 21.77
C PRO A 97 0.88 11.55 22.77
N SER A 98 1.21 11.52 24.06
CA SER A 98 0.28 11.90 25.11
C SER A 98 -0.19 13.35 24.91
N PRO A 99 -1.35 13.76 25.46
CA PRO A 99 -1.77 15.16 25.42
C PRO A 99 -0.68 16.13 25.92
N GLU A 100 0.08 15.72 26.93
CA GLU A 100 1.21 16.46 27.49
C GLU A 100 2.37 16.56 26.48
N GLU A 101 2.78 15.45 25.87
CA GLU A 101 3.83 15.45 24.83
C GLU A 101 3.43 16.31 23.63
N ARG A 102 2.15 16.27 23.23
CA ARG A 102 1.61 17.14 22.17
C ARG A 102 1.65 18.61 22.57
N MET A 103 1.29 18.94 23.81
CA MET A 103 1.37 20.30 24.32
C MET A 103 2.81 20.82 24.31
N ILE A 104 3.75 20.02 24.80
CA ILE A 104 5.19 20.35 24.77
C ILE A 104 5.65 20.60 23.34
N ALA A 105 5.29 19.74 22.39
CA ALA A 105 5.65 19.92 20.98
C ALA A 105 5.08 21.23 20.40
N VAL A 106 3.81 21.55 20.68
CA VAL A 106 3.17 22.80 20.23
C VAL A 106 3.85 24.02 20.86
N GLU A 107 4.15 23.97 22.16
CA GLU A 107 4.85 25.05 22.86
C GLU A 107 6.23 25.30 22.25
N MET A 108 7.00 24.25 21.98
CA MET A 108 8.30 24.35 21.32
C MET A 108 8.19 24.95 19.92
N LEU A 109 7.18 24.58 19.13
CA LEU A 109 6.93 25.18 17.82
C LEU A 109 6.61 26.67 17.92
N CYS A 110 5.79 27.08 18.89
CA CYS A 110 5.49 28.49 19.13
C CYS A 110 6.74 29.28 19.54
N ARG A 111 7.61 28.71 20.38
CA ARG A 111 8.89 29.32 20.77
C ARG A 111 9.82 29.49 19.57
N ILE A 112 9.92 28.48 18.70
CA ILE A 112 10.72 28.54 17.47
C ILE A 112 10.17 29.63 16.53
N ASP A 113 8.86 29.71 16.33
CA ASP A 113 8.24 30.74 15.50
C ASP A 113 8.54 32.16 16.02
N ALA A 114 8.35 32.38 17.32
CA ALA A 114 8.67 33.66 17.96
C ALA A 114 10.14 34.05 17.78
N MET A 115 11.06 33.10 17.95
CA MET A 115 12.48 33.30 17.72
C MET A 115 12.78 33.64 16.26
N LEU A 116 12.22 32.89 15.30
CA LEU A 116 12.43 33.14 13.87
C LEU A 116 11.91 34.52 13.44
N ASN A 117 10.89 35.04 14.12
CA ASN A 117 10.38 36.39 13.91
C ASN A 117 11.34 37.51 14.37
N THR A 118 12.38 37.20 15.16
CA THR A 118 13.45 38.15 15.51
C THR A 118 14.50 38.30 14.40
N LEU A 119 14.56 37.34 13.47
CA LEU A 119 15.49 37.36 12.34
C LEU A 119 14.97 38.29 11.23
N SER A 120 15.88 38.78 10.38
CA SER A 120 15.47 39.46 9.15
C SER A 120 14.66 38.52 8.25
N ASP A 121 13.72 39.06 7.47
CA ASP A 121 12.86 38.26 6.57
C ASP A 121 13.64 37.33 5.63
N LYS A 122 14.78 37.79 5.10
CA LYS A 122 15.65 36.96 4.24
C LYS A 122 16.30 35.82 5.01
N ALA A 123 16.68 36.04 6.27
CA ALA A 123 17.27 35.01 7.10
C ALA A 123 16.25 33.95 7.52
N ARG A 124 15.05 34.39 7.92
CA ARG A 124 13.92 33.49 8.21
C ARG A 124 13.55 32.63 7.00
N LYS A 125 13.40 33.23 5.82
CA LYS A 125 13.11 32.50 4.57
C LYS A 125 14.20 31.51 4.20
N ALA A 126 15.47 31.91 4.29
CA ALA A 126 16.60 31.01 4.00
C ALA A 126 16.58 29.77 4.91
N PHE A 127 16.30 29.95 6.19
CA PHE A 127 16.21 28.85 7.15
C PHE A 127 15.07 27.88 6.82
N LEU A 128 13.87 28.40 6.57
CA LEU A 128 12.70 27.58 6.24
C LEU A 128 12.90 26.80 4.93
N LEU A 129 13.40 27.45 3.87
CA LEU A 129 13.69 26.81 2.59
C LEU A 129 14.71 25.67 2.74
N SER A 130 15.69 25.82 3.64
CA SER A 130 16.68 24.77 3.89
C SER A 130 16.13 23.62 4.73
N GLN A 131 15.41 23.91 5.82
CA GLN A 131 15.02 22.92 6.83
C GLN A 131 13.70 22.21 6.53
N ILE A 132 12.75 22.92 5.88
CA ILE A 132 11.43 22.38 5.55
C ILE A 132 11.39 21.94 4.10
N ASP A 133 11.84 22.79 3.18
CA ASP A 133 11.75 22.51 1.74
C ASP A 133 12.97 21.74 1.18
N GLY A 134 14.00 21.49 2.00
CA GLY A 134 15.19 20.72 1.61
C GLY A 134 16.04 21.38 0.51
N ARG A 135 15.89 22.68 0.28
CA ARG A 135 16.59 23.42 -0.78
C ARG A 135 18.09 23.54 -0.49
N THR A 136 18.89 23.48 -1.53
CA THR A 136 20.33 23.76 -1.44
C THR A 136 20.60 25.24 -1.28
N TYR A 137 21.75 25.61 -0.72
CA TYR A 137 22.08 27.03 -0.51
C TYR A 137 22.22 27.82 -1.82
N ALA A 138 22.60 27.16 -2.92
CA ALA A 138 22.66 27.77 -4.25
C ALA A 138 21.26 28.15 -4.76
N GLU A 139 20.27 27.27 -4.58
CA GLU A 139 18.87 27.54 -4.95
C GLU A 139 18.28 28.67 -4.11
N ILE A 140 18.54 28.65 -2.79
CA ILE A 140 18.10 29.70 -1.87
C ILE A 140 18.72 31.05 -2.23
N ALA A 141 20.01 31.07 -2.58
CA ALA A 141 20.72 32.29 -2.98
C ALA A 141 20.07 32.93 -4.22
N LEU A 142 19.72 32.10 -5.20
CA LEU A 142 19.02 32.53 -6.42
C LEU A 142 17.62 33.06 -6.11
N GLU A 143 16.84 32.36 -5.28
CA GLU A 143 15.48 32.75 -4.90
C GLU A 143 15.44 34.06 -4.10
N LEU A 144 16.39 34.26 -3.18
CA LEU A 144 16.42 35.45 -2.32
C LEU A 144 17.20 36.64 -2.92
N GLY A 145 17.79 36.46 -4.10
CA GLY A 145 18.62 37.46 -4.79
C GLY A 145 19.85 37.86 -3.95
N VAL A 146 20.54 36.88 -3.38
CA VAL A 146 21.75 37.08 -2.55
C VAL A 146 22.87 36.11 -2.96
N SER A 147 24.06 36.27 -2.40
CA SER A 147 25.15 35.31 -2.60
C SER A 147 25.02 34.08 -1.69
N ASP A 148 25.58 32.95 -2.10
CA ASP A 148 25.71 31.74 -1.26
C ASP A 148 26.39 32.04 0.09
N ARG A 149 27.38 32.94 0.10
CA ARG A 149 28.01 33.44 1.34
C ARG A 149 26.99 34.08 2.29
N MET A 150 26.03 34.82 1.76
CA MET A 150 24.98 35.45 2.58
C MET A 150 23.99 34.41 3.10
N VAL A 151 23.63 33.40 2.30
CA VAL A 151 22.78 32.28 2.75
C VAL A 151 23.45 31.54 3.93
N LYS A 152 24.74 31.23 3.83
CA LYS A 152 25.51 30.63 4.93
C LYS A 152 25.49 31.50 6.19
N LYS A 153 25.60 32.82 6.05
CA LYS A 153 25.50 33.77 7.17
C LYS A 153 24.10 33.72 7.81
N TYR A 154 23.05 33.71 7.00
CA TYR A 154 21.67 33.59 7.48
C TYR A 154 21.42 32.28 8.22
N MET A 155 21.91 31.16 7.68
CA MET A 155 21.80 29.85 8.34
C MET A 155 22.54 29.82 9.67
N ALA A 156 23.75 30.36 9.74
CA ALA A 156 24.50 30.43 10.99
C ALA A 156 23.78 31.28 12.06
N GLN A 157 23.15 32.39 11.66
CA GLN A 157 22.34 33.22 12.56
C GLN A 157 21.13 32.46 13.09
N ALA A 158 20.36 31.80 12.21
CA ALA A 158 19.18 31.06 12.61
C ALA A 158 19.54 29.85 13.51
N MET A 159 20.57 29.09 13.15
CA MET A 159 21.03 27.95 13.96
C MET A 159 21.54 28.36 15.34
N LEU A 160 22.22 29.51 15.44
CA LEU A 160 22.64 30.05 16.74
C LEU A 160 21.43 30.37 17.62
N GLN A 161 20.39 31.00 17.07
CA GLN A 161 19.16 31.29 17.83
C GLN A 161 18.43 30.02 18.25
N CYS A 162 18.35 29.00 17.39
CA CYS A 162 17.81 27.69 17.77
C CYS A 162 18.60 27.06 18.93
N LEU A 163 19.93 27.15 18.90
CA LEU A 163 20.79 26.61 19.95
C LEU A 163 20.59 27.33 21.29
N LEU A 164 20.42 28.65 21.27
CA LEU A 164 20.13 29.43 22.48
C LEU A 164 18.77 29.04 23.07
N LEU A 165 17.74 28.92 22.21
CA LEU A 165 16.40 28.50 22.64
C LEU A 165 16.38 27.09 23.24
N ALA A 166 17.23 26.17 22.74
CA ALA A 166 17.35 24.82 23.28
C ALA A 166 18.07 24.75 24.65
N GLN A 167 18.74 25.84 25.07
CA GLN A 167 19.42 25.94 26.37
C GLN A 167 18.56 26.67 27.42
N GLU A 168 17.42 27.23 27.03
CA GLU A 168 16.47 27.82 27.96
C GLU A 168 15.69 26.71 28.70
N PRO A 169 15.58 26.79 30.04
CA PRO A 169 14.94 25.76 30.85
C PRO A 169 13.42 25.62 30.63
#